data_AF-A0A954BIS7-F1
#
_entry.id   AF-A0A954BIS7-F1
#
_cell.length_a   1.000
_cell.length_b   1.000
_cell.length_c   1.000
_cell.angle_alpha   90.00
_cell.angle_beta   90.00
_cell.angle_gamma   90.00
#
_symmetry.space_group_name_H-M   'P 1'
#
loop_
_entity.id
_entity.type
_entity.pdbx_description
1 polymer ?
#
loop_
_entity_poly.entity_id
_entity_poly.type
_entity_poly.pdbx_seq_one_letter_code
_entity_poly.pdbx_strand_id
1 'polypeptide(L)'
;MADFVTIRCCECREFFGMSRDYYEVAQRTGQFWYCPSGHRQHFARGPSEAEKLREELNTAQAEQSRLRQQLAYKDDRIREERESRESTERRLSATKGVVTRIKNRVAAGTCPCCNRTFQNLARHMRGQHPDYTTQEEVVVDG
;
A
#
# COMPACT_ATOMS: atom_id res chain seq x y z
N MET A 1 61.40 -25.36 13.83
CA MET A 1 60.98 -26.01 12.57
C MET A 1 60.30 -24.95 11.72
N ALA A 2 60.57 -24.92 10.41
CA ALA A 2 59.88 -23.98 9.52
C ALA A 2 58.48 -24.55 9.19
N ASP A 3 57.43 -23.76 9.44
CA ASP A 3 56.03 -24.14 9.19
C ASP A 3 55.52 -23.37 7.96
N PHE A 4 54.98 -24.12 7.01
CA PHE A 4 54.53 -23.62 5.71
C PHE A 4 53.08 -24.02 5.44
N VAL A 5 52.35 -23.12 4.80
CA VAL A 5 51.00 -23.35 4.26
C VAL A 5 51.11 -23.43 2.75
N THR A 6 50.53 -24.48 2.17
CA THR A 6 50.40 -24.61 0.72
C THR A 6 49.32 -23.67 0.22
N ILE A 7 49.67 -22.76 -0.68
CA ILE A 7 48.76 -21.81 -1.31
C ILE A 7 48.80 -21.97 -2.82
N ARG A 8 47.66 -21.67 -3.48
CA ARG A 8 47.54 -21.70 -4.94
C ARG A 8 47.45 -20.28 -5.46
N CYS A 9 48.24 -19.96 -6.49
CA CYS A 9 48.09 -18.69 -7.19
C CYS A 9 46.69 -18.58 -7.84
N CYS A 10 46.00 -17.46 -7.68
CA CYS A 10 44.70 -17.23 -8.31
C CYS A 10 44.78 -17.03 -9.83
N GLU A 11 45.95 -16.70 -10.35
CA GLU A 11 46.19 -16.42 -11.77
C GLU A 11 46.83 -17.62 -12.49
N CYS A 12 48.08 -17.96 -12.17
CA CYS A 12 48.78 -19.08 -12.82
C CYS A 12 48.46 -20.47 -12.24
N ARG A 13 47.69 -20.54 -11.14
CA ARG A 13 47.23 -21.79 -10.51
C ARG A 13 48.33 -22.71 -9.96
N GLU A 14 49.57 -22.24 -9.93
CA GLU A 14 50.69 -22.96 -9.33
C GLU A 14 50.53 -23.06 -7.80
N PHE A 15 50.87 -24.21 -7.23
CA PHE A 15 50.93 -24.43 -5.78
C PHE A 15 52.32 -24.13 -5.27
N PHE A 16 52.42 -23.36 -4.19
CA PHE A 16 53.69 -23.04 -3.55
C PHE A 16 53.55 -22.90 -2.03
N GLY A 17 54.67 -22.98 -1.32
CA GLY A 17 54.72 -22.83 0.13
C GLY A 17 54.90 -21.38 0.56
N MET A 18 54.10 -20.94 1.51
CA MET A 18 54.22 -19.64 2.18
C MET A 18 54.41 -19.89 3.68
N SER A 19 55.31 -19.16 4.35
CA SER A 19 55.48 -19.31 5.80
C SER A 19 54.17 -19.00 6.53
N ARG A 20 53.81 -19.78 7.54
CA ARG A 20 52.54 -19.61 8.28
C ARG A 20 52.37 -18.18 8.82
N ASP A 21 53.39 -17.63 9.45
CA ASP A 21 53.33 -16.27 10.03
C ASP A 21 52.98 -15.20 8.98
N TYR A 22 53.59 -15.30 7.80
CA TYR A 22 53.31 -14.38 6.70
C TYR A 22 51.91 -14.57 6.12
N TYR A 23 51.44 -15.83 5.99
CA TYR A 23 50.08 -16.14 5.56
C TYR A 23 49.04 -15.51 6.50
N GLU A 24 49.22 -15.65 7.81
CA GLU A 24 48.31 -15.10 8.83
C GLU A 24 48.29 -13.56 8.83
N VAL A 25 49.46 -12.92 8.72
CA VAL A 25 49.54 -11.45 8.59
C VAL A 25 48.86 -10.99 7.31
N ALA A 26 49.10 -11.67 6.18
CA ALA A 26 48.49 -11.31 4.91
C ALA A 26 46.97 -11.50 4.91
N GLN A 27 46.46 -12.55 5.56
CA GLN A 27 45.03 -12.80 5.72
C GLN A 27 44.35 -11.74 6.59
N ARG A 28 45.00 -11.30 7.68
CA ARG A 28 44.46 -10.28 8.59
C ARG A 28 44.49 -8.87 8.01
N THR A 29 45.59 -8.51 7.34
CA THR A 29 45.83 -7.15 6.84
C THR A 29 45.28 -6.92 5.44
N GLY A 30 45.08 -7.98 4.66
CA GLY A 30 44.77 -7.89 3.24
C GLY A 30 45.94 -7.38 2.40
N GLN A 31 47.18 -7.44 2.92
CA GLN A 31 48.36 -6.99 2.18
C GLN A 31 48.54 -7.80 0.88
N PHE A 32 49.13 -7.16 -0.12
CA PHE A 32 49.48 -7.83 -1.35
C PHE A 32 50.69 -8.75 -1.16
N TRP A 33 50.65 -9.89 -1.84
CA TRP A 33 51.74 -10.85 -1.92
C TRP A 33 51.86 -11.37 -3.35
N TYR A 34 52.96 -12.06 -3.65
CA TYR A 34 53.29 -12.50 -5.00
C TYR A 34 53.53 -14.00 -5.03
N CYS A 35 53.10 -14.68 -6.10
CA CYS A 35 53.54 -16.06 -6.35
C CYS A 35 54.99 -16.08 -6.86
N PRO A 36 55.65 -17.26 -6.91
CA PRO A 36 56.99 -17.40 -7.47
C PRO A 36 57.11 -16.92 -8.93
N SER A 37 56.03 -17.02 -9.70
CA SER A 37 55.95 -16.51 -11.07
C SER A 37 55.63 -15.01 -11.18
N GLY A 38 55.46 -14.30 -10.05
CA GLY A 38 55.33 -12.83 -10.01
C GLY A 38 53.90 -12.27 -10.05
N HIS A 39 52.85 -13.09 -10.00
CA HIS A 39 51.46 -12.61 -9.99
C HIS A 39 51.05 -12.04 -8.63
N ARG A 40 50.50 -10.82 -8.64
CA ARG A 40 50.07 -10.07 -7.47
C ARG A 40 48.73 -10.60 -6.95
N GLN A 41 48.65 -10.86 -5.65
CA GLN A 41 47.51 -11.48 -4.99
C GLN A 41 47.22 -10.82 -3.65
N HIS A 42 46.00 -10.98 -3.17
CA HIS A 42 45.57 -10.58 -1.83
C HIS A 42 44.46 -11.52 -1.38
N PHE A 43 44.25 -11.64 -0.06
CA PHE A 43 43.08 -12.34 0.44
C PHE A 43 41.87 -11.41 0.37
N ALA A 44 40.80 -11.86 -0.30
CA ALA A 44 39.55 -11.14 -0.32
C ALA A 44 39.03 -11.01 1.12
N ARG A 45 38.90 -9.77 1.61
CA ARG A 45 38.23 -9.52 2.88
C ARG A 45 36.74 -9.55 2.61
N GLY A 46 36.02 -10.46 3.28
CA GLY A 46 34.56 -10.40 3.29
C GLY A 46 34.07 -9.05 3.85
N PRO A 47 32.80 -8.68 3.61
CA PRO A 47 32.27 -7.43 4.12
C PRO A 47 32.45 -7.35 5.64
N SER A 48 33.00 -6.22 6.09
CA SER A 48 33.14 -5.91 7.51
C SER A 48 31.78 -5.91 8.20
N GLU A 49 31.76 -6.14 9.52
CA GLU A 49 30.52 -6.02 10.31
C GLU A 49 29.86 -4.65 10.11
N ALA A 50 30.65 -3.58 10.02
CA ALA A 50 30.15 -2.24 9.76
C ALA A 50 29.52 -2.10 8.36
N GLU A 51 29.98 -2.83 7.35
CA GLU A 51 29.35 -2.86 6.02
C GLU A 51 28.05 -3.65 6.04
N LYS A 52 28.03 -4.81 6.70
CA LYS A 52 26.81 -5.62 6.88
C LYS A 52 25.72 -4.85 7.61
N LEU A 53 26.07 -4.19 8.72
CA LEU A 53 25.12 -3.37 9.49
C LEU A 53 24.59 -2.18 8.67
N ARG A 54 25.43 -1.57 7.82
CA ARG A 54 24.99 -0.50 6.92
C ARG A 54 24.00 -1.02 5.87
N GLU A 55 24.27 -2.20 5.31
CA GLU A 55 23.36 -2.84 4.37
C GLU A 55 22.02 -3.19 5.01
N GLU A 56 22.02 -3.77 6.22
CA GLU A 56 20.81 -4.07 7.00
C GLU A 56 20.01 -2.80 7.35
N LEU A 57 20.69 -1.71 7.72
CA LEU A 57 20.01 -0.43 7.98
C LEU A 57 19.36 0.11 6.70
N ASN A 58 20.05 0.04 5.57
CA ASN A 58 19.52 0.51 4.29
C ASN A 58 18.29 -0.31 3.85
N THR A 59 18.32 -1.64 4.02
CA THR A 59 17.18 -2.50 3.68
C THR A 59 15.98 -2.22 4.59
N ALA A 60 16.21 -2.08 5.89
CA ALA A 60 15.15 -1.74 6.85
C ALA A 60 14.54 -0.36 6.57
N GLN A 61 15.36 0.64 6.22
CA GLN A 61 14.87 1.97 5.84
C GLN A 61 14.06 1.97 4.55
N ALA A 62 14.49 1.20 3.55
CA ALA A 62 13.76 1.04 2.30
C ALA A 62 12.40 0.37 2.53
N GLU A 63 12.34 -0.67 3.37
CA GLU A 63 11.09 -1.33 3.74
C GLU A 63 10.15 -0.40 4.50
N GLN A 64 10.66 0.33 5.49
CA GLN A 64 9.87 1.31 6.24
C GLN A 64 9.27 2.38 5.31
N SER A 65 10.07 2.86 4.36
CA SER A 65 9.62 3.87 3.39
C SER A 65 8.50 3.33 2.50
N ARG A 66 8.63 2.09 2.02
CA ARG A 66 7.59 1.40 1.25
C ARG A 66 6.31 1.22 2.05
N LEU A 67 6.39 0.78 3.30
CA LEU A 67 5.22 0.58 4.17
C LEU A 67 4.51 1.90 4.44
N ARG A 68 5.25 2.99 4.71
CA ARG A 68 4.67 4.33 4.87
C ARG A 68 3.90 4.78 3.63
N GLN A 69 4.46 4.56 2.44
CA GLN A 69 3.78 4.89 1.19
C GLN A 69 2.49 4.08 0.99
N GLN A 70 2.52 2.78 1.33
CA GLN A 70 1.33 1.92 1.25
C GLN A 70 0.23 2.36 2.23
N LEU A 71 0.60 2.77 3.45
CA LEU A 71 -0.35 3.30 4.43
C LEU A 71 -0.98 4.59 3.94
N ALA A 72 -0.17 5.56 3.48
CA ALA A 72 -0.68 6.82 2.93
C ALA A 72 -1.67 6.59 1.77
N TYR A 73 -1.34 5.69 0.84
CA TYR A 73 -2.24 5.32 -0.25
C TYR A 73 -3.57 4.72 0.24
N LYS A 74 -3.53 3.84 1.24
CA LYS A 74 -4.74 3.26 1.83
C LYS A 74 -5.60 4.31 2.53
N ASP A 75 -4.97 5.21 3.27
CA ASP A 75 -5.67 6.30 3.97
C ASP A 75 -6.35 7.24 2.98
N ASP A 76 -5.68 7.58 1.89
CA ASP A 76 -6.24 8.39 0.81
C ASP A 76 -7.45 7.71 0.15
N ARG A 77 -7.36 6.39 -0.11
CA ARG A 77 -8.47 5.60 -0.65
C ARG A 77 -9.67 5.55 0.31
N ILE A 78 -9.43 5.35 1.60
CA ILE A 78 -10.49 5.33 2.62
C ILE A 78 -11.18 6.70 2.67
N ARG A 79 -10.41 7.79 2.60
CA ARG A 79 -10.97 9.15 2.58
C ARG A 79 -11.85 9.38 1.35
N GLU A 80 -11.35 9.04 0.16
CA GLU A 80 -12.11 9.17 -1.09
C GLU A 80 -13.43 8.37 -1.05
N GLU A 81 -13.38 7.13 -0.56
CA GLU A 81 -14.57 6.29 -0.44
C GLU A 81 -15.60 6.88 0.53
N ARG A 82 -15.14 7.39 1.68
CA ARG A 82 -16.01 8.09 2.64
C ARG A 82 -16.68 9.31 2.03
N GLU A 83 -15.91 10.16 1.37
CA GLU A 83 -16.42 11.37 0.71
C GLU A 83 -17.45 11.03 -0.38
N SER A 84 -17.19 9.98 -1.17
CA SER A 84 -18.11 9.49 -2.20
C SER A 84 -19.41 8.95 -1.60
N ARG A 85 -19.32 8.16 -0.53
CA ARG A 85 -20.48 7.62 0.20
C ARG A 85 -21.31 8.74 0.81
N GLU A 86 -20.69 9.68 1.52
CA GLU A 86 -21.39 10.83 2.10
C GLU A 86 -22.08 11.70 1.04
N SER A 87 -21.40 11.95 -0.09
CA SER A 87 -22.01 12.67 -1.22
C SER A 87 -23.24 11.95 -1.75
N THR A 88 -23.15 10.63 -1.92
CA THR A 88 -24.25 9.79 -2.40
C THR A 88 -25.41 9.77 -1.40
N GLU A 89 -25.14 9.60 -0.11
CA GLU A 89 -26.13 9.62 0.95
C GLU A 89 -26.86 10.97 1.03
N ARG A 90 -26.14 12.09 0.92
CA ARG A 90 -26.76 13.43 0.87
C ARG A 90 -27.67 13.58 -0.34
N ARG A 91 -27.26 13.11 -1.53
CA ARG A 91 -28.09 13.15 -2.75
C ARG A 91 -29.33 12.27 -2.62
N LEU A 92 -29.19 11.08 -2.06
CA LEU A 92 -30.30 10.16 -1.81
C LEU A 92 -31.29 10.77 -0.83
N SER A 93 -30.81 11.31 0.30
CA SER A 93 -31.67 11.98 1.29
C SER A 93 -32.44 13.17 0.68
N ALA A 94 -31.76 14.02 -0.10
CA ALA A 94 -32.41 15.14 -0.79
C ALA A 94 -33.47 14.65 -1.79
N THR A 95 -33.16 13.61 -2.56
CA THR A 95 -34.09 13.01 -3.54
C THR A 95 -35.31 12.43 -2.84
N LYS A 96 -35.10 11.65 -1.77
CA LYS A 96 -36.19 11.09 -0.95
C LYS A 96 -37.09 12.21 -0.43
N GLY A 97 -36.53 13.28 0.13
CA GLY A 97 -37.31 14.43 0.60
C GLY A 97 -38.16 15.09 -0.49
N VAL A 98 -37.63 15.21 -1.72
CA VAL A 98 -38.40 15.71 -2.88
C VAL A 98 -39.51 14.74 -3.26
N VAL A 99 -39.23 13.44 -3.34
CA VAL A 99 -40.20 12.39 -3.68
C VAL A 99 -41.33 12.35 -2.63
N THR A 100 -41.00 12.32 -1.35
CA THR A 100 -41.98 12.34 -0.25
C THR A 100 -42.87 13.59 -0.34
N ARG A 101 -42.28 14.77 -0.59
CA ARG A 101 -43.05 16.02 -0.74
C ARG A 101 -44.03 15.94 -1.91
N ILE A 102 -43.60 15.41 -3.05
CA ILE A 102 -44.46 15.24 -4.23
C ILE A 102 -45.56 14.24 -3.94
N LYS A 103 -45.24 13.07 -3.37
CA LYS A 103 -46.22 12.06 -2.96
C LYS A 103 -47.29 12.66 -2.06
N ASN A 104 -46.89 13.41 -1.03
CA ASN A 104 -47.81 14.05 -0.10
C ASN A 104 -48.71 15.10 -0.79
N ARG A 105 -48.18 15.87 -1.73
CA ARG A 105 -48.99 16.83 -2.51
C ARG A 105 -50.00 16.13 -3.39
N VAL A 106 -49.60 15.08 -4.10
CA VAL A 106 -50.48 14.28 -4.96
C VAL A 106 -51.56 13.59 -4.13
N ALA A 107 -51.21 13.02 -2.97
CA ALA A 107 -52.15 12.44 -2.01
C ALA A 107 -53.23 13.45 -1.57
N ALA A 108 -52.82 14.70 -1.32
CA ALA A 108 -53.72 15.80 -0.97
C ALA A 108 -54.48 16.38 -2.18
N GLY A 109 -54.29 15.86 -3.39
CA GLY A 109 -54.90 16.37 -4.63
C GLY A 109 -54.36 17.75 -5.06
N THR A 110 -53.14 18.10 -4.66
CA THR A 110 -52.50 19.40 -4.93
C THR A 110 -51.45 19.26 -6.04
N CYS A 111 -51.49 20.15 -7.03
CA CYS A 111 -50.53 20.22 -8.13
C CYS A 111 -49.11 20.49 -7.60
N PRO A 112 -48.10 19.64 -7.91
CA PRO A 112 -46.73 19.87 -7.50
C PRO A 112 -46.10 21.15 -8.09
N CYS A 113 -46.58 21.58 -9.26
CA CYS A 113 -45.99 22.69 -10.03
C CYS A 113 -46.54 24.06 -9.61
N CYS A 114 -47.84 24.17 -9.34
CA CYS A 114 -48.51 25.47 -9.14
C CYS A 114 -49.35 25.56 -7.85
N ASN A 115 -49.27 24.57 -6.96
CA ASN A 115 -50.00 24.50 -5.68
C ASN A 115 -51.54 24.61 -5.79
N ARG A 116 -52.13 24.48 -6.98
CA ARG A 116 -53.58 24.41 -7.14
C ARG A 116 -54.13 23.09 -6.62
N THR A 117 -55.21 23.13 -5.85
CA THR A 117 -55.90 21.93 -5.35
C THR A 117 -57.04 21.53 -6.28
N PHE A 118 -57.05 20.27 -6.69
CA PHE A 118 -58.12 19.68 -7.49
C PHE A 118 -59.04 18.89 -6.55
N GLN A 119 -60.21 19.44 -6.24
CA GLN A 119 -61.16 18.85 -5.27
C GLN A 119 -61.57 17.42 -5.64
N ASN A 120 -61.75 17.14 -6.94
CA ASN A 120 -62.09 15.80 -7.43
C ASN A 120 -60.95 14.80 -7.18
N LEU A 121 -59.70 15.20 -7.41
CA LEU A 121 -58.53 14.35 -7.14
C LEU A 121 -58.35 14.13 -5.64
N ALA A 122 -58.50 15.17 -4.82
CA ALA A 122 -58.41 15.03 -3.36
C ALA A 122 -59.47 14.07 -2.79
N ARG A 123 -60.70 14.12 -3.31
CA ARG A 123 -61.76 13.16 -2.95
C ARG A 123 -61.43 11.75 -3.45
N HIS A 124 -60.95 11.61 -4.68
CA HIS A 124 -60.53 10.34 -5.26
C HIS A 124 -59.45 9.67 -4.42
N MET A 125 -58.35 10.39 -4.12
CA MET A 125 -57.24 9.85 -3.33
C MET A 125 -57.69 9.42 -1.93
N ARG A 126 -58.51 10.22 -1.23
CA ARG A 126 -59.04 9.84 0.10
C ARG A 126 -59.96 8.63 0.08
N GLY A 127 -60.74 8.43 -0.98
CA GLY A 127 -61.67 7.32 -1.08
C GLY A 127 -61.02 6.03 -1.58
N GLN A 128 -60.26 6.13 -2.68
CA GLN A 128 -59.71 4.99 -3.41
C GLN A 128 -58.27 4.64 -3.03
N HIS A 129 -57.51 5.59 -2.47
CA HIS A 129 -56.10 5.42 -2.12
C HIS A 129 -55.75 5.96 -0.73
N PRO A 130 -56.44 5.54 0.34
CA PRO A 130 -56.15 6.01 1.71
C PRO A 130 -54.71 5.72 2.15
N ASP A 131 -54.09 4.67 1.62
CA ASP A 131 -52.73 4.21 1.98
C ASP A 131 -51.63 4.65 0.98
N TYR A 132 -51.92 5.61 0.10
CA TYR A 132 -50.94 6.03 -0.94
C TYR A 132 -49.61 6.55 -0.36
N THR A 133 -49.63 7.16 0.82
CA THR A 133 -48.43 7.73 1.47
C THR A 133 -47.72 6.76 2.42
N THR A 134 -48.32 5.61 2.76
CA THR A 134 -47.79 4.65 3.73
C THR A 134 -47.00 3.50 3.10
N GLN A 135 -46.91 3.43 1.76
CA GLN A 135 -46.09 2.43 1.08
C GLN A 135 -44.60 2.70 1.32
N GLU A 136 -43.97 1.83 2.13
CA GLU A 136 -42.54 1.85 2.44
C GLU A 136 -41.67 1.68 1.18
N GLU A 137 -40.55 2.40 1.15
CA GLU A 137 -39.55 2.29 0.09
C GLU A 137 -38.89 0.91 0.13
N VAL A 138 -38.95 0.17 -0.98
CA VAL A 138 -38.16 -1.05 -1.16
C VAL A 138 -36.68 -0.66 -1.07
N VAL A 139 -36.03 -1.07 0.01
CA VAL A 139 -34.59 -0.95 0.17
C VAL A 139 -33.96 -1.95 -0.80
N VAL A 140 -33.36 -1.45 -1.88
CA VAL A 140 -32.57 -2.30 -2.78
C VAL A 140 -31.18 -2.35 -2.15
N ASP A 141 -30.96 -3.37 -1.31
CA ASP A 141 -29.64 -3.67 -0.79
C ASP A 141 -28.74 -4.08 -1.97
N GLY A 142 -27.69 -3.28 -2.20
CA GLY A 142 -26.64 -3.54 -3.17
C GLY A 142 -25.39 -4.06 -2.49
#